data_AF-A0A0V0SRX0-F1
#
_entry.id   AF-A0A0V0SRX0-F1
#
_cell.length_a   1.000
_cell.length_b   1.000
_cell.length_c   1.000
_cell.angle_alpha   90.00
_cell.angle_beta   90.00
_cell.angle_gamma   90.00
#
_symmetry.space_group_name_H-M   'P 1'
#
loop_
_entity.id
_entity.type
_entity.pdbx_description
1 polymer ?
#
loop_
_entity_poly.entity_id
_entity_poly.type
_entity_poly.pdbx_seq_one_letter_code
_entity_poly.pdbx_strand_id
1 'polypeptide(L)' 'MPKVKSKPSKKLIDLVNEYGSDILSTDSTVLFCKACGKSINHEKKYFVYQHLQKAKHKSATEKMKTE' A
#
# COMPACT_ATOMS: atom_id res chain seq x y z
N MET A 1 8.86 30.75 -3.56
CA MET A 1 8.65 29.72 -2.52
C MET A 1 8.66 28.36 -3.20
N PRO A 2 9.55 27.42 -2.84
CA PRO A 2 9.52 26.07 -3.42
C PRO A 2 8.24 25.39 -2.97
N LYS A 3 7.48 24.86 -3.92
CA LYS A 3 6.27 24.06 -3.69
C LYS A 3 6.72 22.79 -2.95
N VAL A 4 6.68 22.80 -1.62
CA VAL A 4 7.08 21.66 -0.80
C VAL A 4 6.07 20.57 -1.09
N LYS A 5 6.43 19.63 -1.97
CA LYS A 5 5.69 18.39 -2.16
C LYS A 5 5.67 17.75 -0.77
N SER A 6 4.52 17.76 -0.10
CA SER A 6 4.36 17.18 1.23
C SER A 6 5.01 15.80 1.22
N LYS A 7 6.08 15.67 2.01
CA LYS A 7 6.84 14.41 2.06
C LYS A 7 5.84 13.33 2.45
N PRO A 8 5.77 12.19 1.74
CA PRO A 8 4.93 11.10 2.18
C PRO A 8 5.26 10.78 3.63
N SER A 9 4.21 10.53 4.43
CA SER A 9 4.39 10.23 5.85
C SER A 9 5.42 9.10 5.98
N LYS A 10 6.48 9.29 6.78
CA LYS A 10 7.54 8.28 6.94
C LYS A 10 6.96 6.89 7.24
N LYS A 11 5.85 6.85 7.98
CA LYS A 11 5.08 5.63 8.30
C LYS A 11 4.48 4.94 7.07
N LEU A 12 3.98 5.67 6.09
CA LEU A 12 3.47 5.12 4.83
C LEU A 12 4.59 4.55 3.97
N ILE A 13 5.71 5.27 3.90
CA ILE A 13 6.90 4.82 3.18
C ILE A 13 7.44 3.52 3.81
N ASP A 14 7.49 3.47 5.14
CA ASP A 14 7.89 2.28 5.91
C ASP A 14 6.98 1.08 5.59
N LEU A 15 5.65 1.27 5.59
CA LEU A 15 4.68 0.22 5.20
C LEU A 15 4.91 -0.27 3.77
N VAL A 16 5.10 0.65 2.83
CA VAL A 16 5.34 0.29 1.43
C VAL A 16 6.65 -0.48 1.26
N ASN A 17 7.70 -0.13 2.03
CA ASN A 17 8.94 -0.89 2.03
C ASN A 17 8.81 -2.26 2.74
N GLU A 18 8.10 -2.32 3.87
CA GLU A 18 7.89 -3.52 4.68
C GLU A 18 7.11 -4.60 3.92
N TYR A 19 6.06 -4.21 3.20
CA TYR A 19 5.19 -5.15 2.47
C TYR A 19 5.49 -5.25 0.97
N GLY A 20 6.22 -4.29 0.41
CA GLY A 20 6.62 -4.25 -0.98
C GLY A 20 5.93 -3.17 -1.81
N SER A 21 6.74 -2.39 -2.51
CA SER A 21 6.32 -1.30 -3.42
C SER A 21 5.70 -1.79 -4.74
N ASP A 22 5.84 -3.08 -5.02
CA ASP A 22 5.16 -3.77 -6.11
C ASP A 22 3.65 -3.88 -5.86
N ILE A 23 3.28 -4.15 -4.60
CA ILE A 23 1.89 -4.43 -4.20
C ILE A 23 1.21 -3.20 -3.61
N LEU A 24 1.96 -2.41 -2.84
CA LEU A 24 1.48 -1.20 -2.19
C LEU A 24 2.10 0.05 -2.82
N SER A 25 1.29 1.08 -2.96
CA SER A 25 1.71 2.42 -3.35
C SER A 25 1.22 3.42 -2.31
N THR A 26 1.87 4.57 -2.20
CA THR A 26 1.39 5.64 -1.33
C THR A 26 1.44 6.99 -2.04
N ASP A 27 0.36 7.75 -1.92
CA ASP A 27 0.24 9.11 -2.46
C ASP A 27 0.25 10.12 -1.31
N SER A 28 1.31 10.08 -0.51
CA SER A 28 1.59 10.96 0.64
C SER A 28 0.66 10.92 1.86
N THR A 29 -0.63 10.67 1.64
CA THR A 29 -1.70 10.66 2.64
C THR A 29 -2.55 9.39 2.59
N VAL A 30 -2.50 8.63 1.50
CA VAL A 30 -3.25 7.38 1.33
C VAL A 30 -2.32 6.22 1.01
N LEU A 31 -2.67 5.04 1.52
CA LEU A 31 -2.05 3.77 1.14
C LEU A 31 -2.96 3.09 0.12
N PHE A 32 -2.41 2.71 -1.02
CA PHE A 32 -3.13 2.12 -2.15
C PHE A 32 -2.60 0.72 -2.42
N CYS A 33 -3.49 -0.25 -2.60
CA CYS A 33 -3.11 -1.58 -3.06
C CYS A 33 -3.24 -1.64 -4.58
N LYS A 34 -2.11 -1.84 -5.27
CA LYS A 34 -2.09 -2.06 -6.72
C LYS A 34 -2.78 -3.38 -7.09
N ALA A 35 -2.56 -4.44 -6.30
CA ALA A 35 -3.21 -5.74 -6.51
C ALA A 35 -4.73 -5.67 -6.45
N CYS A 36 -5.27 -5.00 -5.43
CA CYS A 36 -6.71 -4.89 -5.25
C CYS A 36 -7.34 -3.69 -5.97
N GLY A 37 -6.54 -2.79 -6.54
CA GLY A 37 -7.02 -1.55 -7.18
C GLY A 37 -7.79 -0.62 -6.24
N LYS A 38 -7.47 -0.61 -4.94
CA LYS A 38 -8.20 0.19 -3.94
C LYS A 38 -7.33 0.75 -2.83
N SER A 39 -7.79 1.85 -2.23
CA SER A 39 -7.20 2.43 -1.02
C SER A 39 -7.40 1.53 0.20
N ILE A 40 -6.35 1.37 1.01
CA ILE A 40 -6.34 0.64 2.26
C ILE A 40 -6.27 1.64 3.42
N ASN A 41 -7.00 1.37 4.50
CA ASN A 41 -6.84 2.15 5.72
C ASN A 41 -5.48 1.84 6.37
N HIS A 42 -4.71 2.89 6.64
CA HIS A 42 -3.37 2.80 7.24
C HIS A 42 -3.29 3.50 8.59
N GLU A 43 -4.43 3.94 9.16
CA GLU A 43 -4.50 4.48 10.52
C GLU A 43 -3.86 3.54 11.56
N LYS A 44 -4.06 2.23 11.39
CA LYS A 44 -3.43 1.17 12.19
C LYS A 44 -2.73 0.17 11.28
N LYS A 45 -1.49 -0.23 11.65
CA LYS A 45 -0.71 -1.29 10.96
C LYS A 45 -1.53 -2.57 10.76
N TYR A 46 -2.39 -2.90 11.73
CA TYR A 46 -3.27 -4.08 11.69
C TYR A 46 -4.23 -4.10 10.48
N PHE A 47 -4.77 -2.96 10.04
CA PHE A 47 -5.66 -2.92 8.87
C PHE A 47 -4.92 -3.27 7.58
N VAL A 48 -3.67 -2.83 7.45
CA VAL A 48 -2.79 -3.17 6.32
C VAL A 48 -2.47 -4.66 6.35
N TYR A 49 -2.05 -5.18 7.51
CA TYR A 49 -1.77 -6.59 7.69
C TYR A 49 -2.98 -7.49 7.37
N GLN A 50 -4.16 -7.17 7.92
CA GLN A 50 -5.40 -7.89 7.63
C GLN A 50 -5.78 -7.85 6.15
N HIS A 51 -5.56 -6.71 5.48
CA HIS A 51 -5.80 -6.60 4.05
C HIS A 51 -4.92 -7.57 3.27
N LEU A 52 -3.62 -7.64 3.59
CA LEU A 52 -2.67 -8.51 2.92
C LEU A 52 -2.96 -10.00 3.17
N GLN A 53 -3.43 -10.33 4.37
CA GLN A 53 -3.82 -11.70 4.73
C GLN A 53 -5.15 -12.15 4.12
N LYS A 54 -5.97 -11.25 3.57
CA LYS A 54 -7.24 -11.63 2.95
C LYS A 54 -7.00 -12.47 1.69
N ALA A 55 -7.79 -13.53 1.54
CA ALA A 55 -7.80 -14.35 0.32
C ALA A 55 -7.99 -13.51 -0.97
N LYS A 56 -8.84 -12.48 -0.92
CA LYS A 56 -9.03 -11.55 -2.05
C LYS A 56 -7.72 -10.87 -2.48
N HIS A 57 -6.86 -10.51 -1.51
CA HIS A 57 -5.55 -9.93 -1.82
C HIS A 57 -4.62 -11.00 -2.38
N LYS A 58 -4.48 -12.15 -1.72
CA LYS A 58 -3.67 -13.28 -2.22
C LYS A 58 -3.99 -13.64 -3.67
N SER A 59 -5.26 -13.89 -3.97
CA SER A 59 -5.71 -14.22 -5.33
C SER A 59 -5.48 -13.08 -6.32
N ALA A 60 -5.55 -11.82 -5.88
CA ALA A 60 -5.23 -10.70 -6.75
C ALA A 60 -3.72 -10.63 -7.02
N THR A 61 -2.88 -10.74 -5.98
CA THR A 61 -1.41 -10.73 -6.11
C THR A 61 -0.87 -11.89 -6.92
N GLU A 62 -1.45 -13.08 -6.82
CA GLU A 62 -1.06 -14.22 -7.63
C GLU A 62 -1.27 -13.96 -9.13
N LYS A 63 -2.39 -13.30 -9.49
CA LYS A 63 -2.66 -12.92 -10.89
C LYS A 63 -1.65 -11.92 -11.44
N MET A 64 -1.15 -11.01 -10.60
CA MET A 64 -0.14 -10.02 -11.04
C MET A 64 1.22 -10.64 -11.37
N LYS A 65 1.52 -11.82 -10.80
CA LYS A 65 2.82 -12.50 -10.98
C LYS A 65 2.87 -13.38 -12.23
N THR A 66 1.76 -13.54 -12.95
CA THR A 66 1.63 -14.48 -14.07
C THR A 66 1.66 -13.79 -15.44
N GLU A 67 1.90 -12.47 -15.50
CA GLU A 67 2.03 -11.72 -16.76
C GLU A 67 3.48 -11.30 -17.04
#